data_AF-A0A7X9JAW5-F1
#
_entry.id   AF-A0A7X9JAW5-F1
#
_cell.length_a   1.000
_cell.length_b   1.000
_cell.length_c   1.000
_cell.angle_alpha   90.00
_cell.angle_beta   90.00
_cell.angle_gamma   90.00
#
_symmetry.space_group_name_H-M   'P 1'
#
loop_
_entity.id
_entity.type
_entity.pdbx_description
1 polymer ?
#
loop_
_entity_poly.entity_id
_entity_poly.type
_entity_poly.pdbx_seq_one_letter_code
_entity_poly.pdbx_strand_id
1 'polypeptide(L)'
;FPAQIASFALPVGEMAYANQIGAPTDNNWALYIGQTNGAGIHEIDNGYFSLLPIWSPDGQNFVYAKLVGSARQAYLVQASGTPVQIADIPSLNQVYWLDNMRFIAASTSDSGGSLLLETPGSSTGVIYNDAGSRPGFPLMFDVSGH
;
A
#
# COMPACT_ATOMS: atom_id res chain seq x y z
N PHE A 1 -2.90 -5.88 16.44
CA PHE A 1 -1.79 -5.09 15.89
C PHE A 1 -1.39 -4.04 16.91
N PRO A 2 -0.10 -3.71 17.12
CA PRO A 2 0.27 -2.74 18.14
C PRO A 2 -0.23 -1.35 17.76
N ALA A 3 -0.48 -0.53 18.79
CA ALA A 3 -0.94 0.83 18.70
C ALA A 3 0.03 1.69 17.89
N GLN A 4 -0.48 2.37 16.85
CA GLN A 4 0.18 3.39 16.03
C GLN A 4 1.57 3.01 15.48
N ILE A 5 1.60 2.64 14.21
CA ILE A 5 2.81 2.63 13.40
C ILE A 5 2.69 3.82 12.45
N ALA A 6 3.67 4.72 12.46
CA ALA A 6 3.79 5.81 11.50
C ALA A 6 4.74 5.38 10.38
N SER A 7 4.46 5.80 9.14
CA SER A 7 5.36 5.69 7.99
C SER A 7 5.80 7.09 7.58
N PHE A 8 7.03 7.23 7.10
CA PHE A 8 7.63 8.52 6.76
C PHE A 8 8.01 8.55 5.28
N ALA A 9 7.68 9.65 4.60
CA ALA A 9 8.20 9.93 3.27
C ALA A 9 9.54 10.67 3.42
N LEU A 10 10.63 10.08 2.93
CA LEU A 10 11.92 10.75 2.80
C LEU A 10 12.09 11.15 1.33
N PRO A 11 12.59 12.36 1.00
CA PRO A 11 13.16 13.39 1.88
C PRO A 11 12.17 14.46 2.38
N VAL A 12 10.89 14.38 2.00
CA VAL A 12 9.96 15.53 2.02
C VAL A 12 9.44 15.91 3.42
N GLY A 13 9.75 15.13 4.46
CA GLY A 13 9.30 15.45 5.81
C GLY A 13 7.80 15.31 5.96
N GLU A 14 7.15 14.51 5.10
CA GLU A 14 5.78 14.06 5.27
C GLU A 14 5.73 12.77 6.10
N MET A 15 4.62 12.60 6.81
CA MET A 15 4.34 11.43 7.62
C MET A 15 2.92 10.94 7.32
N ALA A 16 2.75 9.63 7.40
CA ALA A 16 1.46 8.97 7.46
C ALA A 16 1.31 8.26 8.80
N TYR A 17 0.14 8.36 9.41
CA TYR A 17 -0.18 7.62 10.63
C TYR A 17 -1.66 7.23 10.64
N ALA A 18 -1.96 6.12 11.31
CA ALA A 18 -3.33 5.65 11.49
C ALA A 18 -3.78 5.86 12.94
N ASN A 19 -4.99 6.41 13.12
CA ASN A 19 -5.65 6.53 14.42
C ASN A 19 -6.88 5.63 14.48
N GLN A 20 -7.05 4.91 15.59
CA GLN A 20 -8.23 4.08 15.79
C GLN A 20 -9.47 4.97 15.91
N ILE A 21 -10.55 4.58 15.21
CA ILE A 21 -11.84 5.24 15.27
C ILE A 21 -12.92 4.20 15.60
N GLY A 22 -13.97 4.61 16.31
CA GLY A 22 -15.03 3.70 16.74
C GLY A 22 -14.62 2.81 17.92
N ALA A 23 -15.31 1.67 18.10
CA ALA A 23 -15.03 0.78 19.21
C ALA A 23 -13.74 -0.03 18.95
N PRO A 24 -12.96 -0.37 19.99
CA PRO A 24 -11.72 -1.13 19.82
C PRO A 24 -11.87 -2.47 19.08
N THR A 25 -13.05 -3.07 19.15
CA THR A 25 -13.41 -4.34 18.49
C THR A 25 -13.62 -4.23 16.99
N ASP A 26 -13.86 -3.02 16.46
CA ASP A 26 -14.28 -2.82 15.08
C ASP A 26 -13.09 -2.85 14.11
N ASN A 27 -11.85 -2.78 14.63
CA ASN A 27 -10.62 -2.66 13.84
C ASN A 27 -10.67 -1.58 12.76
N ASN A 28 -11.38 -0.48 13.05
CA ASN A 28 -11.51 0.65 12.15
C ASN A 28 -10.53 1.76 12.52
N TRP A 29 -9.90 2.34 11.51
CA TRP A 29 -8.85 3.34 11.66
C TRP A 29 -9.02 4.43 10.61
N ALA A 30 -8.69 5.66 10.95
CA ALA A 30 -8.53 6.76 10.01
C ALA A 30 -7.03 6.94 9.69
N LEU A 31 -6.69 6.99 8.40
CA LEU A 31 -5.36 7.26 7.89
C LEU A 31 -5.21 8.76 7.64
N TYR A 32 -4.21 9.36 8.26
CA TYR A 32 -3.86 10.76 8.12
C TYR A 32 -2.51 10.93 7.45
N ILE A 33 -2.38 12.01 6.68
CA ILE A 33 -1.10 12.48 6.14
C ILE A 33 -0.90 13.94 6.51
N GLY A 34 0.34 14.31 6.80
CA GLY A 34 0.74 15.69 7.00
C GLY A 34 2.25 15.82 7.11
N GLN A 35 2.71 17.03 7.40
CA GLN A 35 4.13 17.30 7.64
C GLN A 35 4.54 16.83 9.04
N THR A 36 5.81 16.45 9.17
CA THR A 36 6.46 16.05 10.44
C THR A 36 6.49 17.17 11.48
N ASN A 37 6.35 18.43 11.06
CA ASN A 37 6.18 19.58 11.95
C ASN A 37 4.72 19.78 12.43
N GLY A 38 3.78 18.94 12.01
CA GLY A 38 2.36 19.00 12.36
C GLY A 38 1.48 19.82 11.41
N ALA A 39 2.04 20.45 10.38
CA ALA A 39 1.27 21.22 9.40
C ALA A 39 0.58 20.34 8.35
N GLY A 40 -0.51 20.85 7.77
CA GLY A 40 -1.16 20.23 6.61
C GLY A 40 -1.78 18.84 6.85
N ILE A 41 -2.04 18.49 8.11
CA ILE A 41 -2.66 17.20 8.46
C ILE A 41 -4.08 17.12 7.91
N HIS A 42 -4.38 16.08 7.14
CA HIS A 42 -5.72 15.78 6.64
C HIS A 42 -5.94 14.26 6.58
N GLU A 43 -7.21 13.85 6.65
CA GLU A 43 -7.61 12.45 6.49
C GLU A 43 -7.57 12.07 5.01
N ILE A 44 -7.02 10.89 4.72
CA ILE A 44 -6.92 10.32 3.38
C ILE A 44 -8.02 9.29 3.15
N ASP A 45 -8.21 8.41 4.13
CA ASP A 45 -9.14 7.28 4.05
C ASP A 45 -9.40 6.73 5.45
N ASN A 46 -10.41 5.87 5.58
CA ASN A 46 -10.66 5.09 6.78
C ASN A 46 -11.05 3.64 6.47
N GLY A 47 -10.82 2.75 7.43
CA GLY A 47 -11.10 1.33 7.33
C GLY A 47 -10.16 0.47 8.15
N TYR A 48 -10.16 -0.83 7.84
CA TYR A 48 -9.23 -1.78 8.44
C TYR A 48 -7.96 -1.88 7.60
N PHE A 49 -6.89 -1.18 7.97
CA PHE A 49 -5.63 -1.23 7.23
C PHE A 49 -4.86 -2.53 7.48
N SER A 50 -4.41 -3.16 6.41
CA SER A 50 -3.51 -4.34 6.43
C SER A 50 -2.07 -4.00 6.07
N LEU A 51 -1.86 -2.84 5.43
CA LEU A 51 -0.55 -2.29 5.08
C LEU A 51 -0.63 -0.77 5.18
N LEU A 52 0.31 -0.15 5.89
CA LEU A 52 0.47 1.30 5.95
C LEU A 52 1.15 1.85 4.69
N PRO A 53 1.07 3.16 4.43
CA PRO A 53 1.67 3.78 3.26
C PRO A 53 3.14 3.39 3.03
N ILE A 54 3.41 2.89 1.83
CA ILE A 54 4.75 2.72 1.28
C ILE A 54 4.93 3.79 0.22
N TRP A 55 5.82 4.73 0.50
CA TRP A 55 6.05 5.91 -0.31
C TRP A 55 6.99 5.64 -1.48
N SER A 56 6.70 6.32 -2.58
CA SER A 56 7.64 6.52 -3.68
C SER A 56 8.86 7.34 -3.22
N PRO A 57 10.02 7.22 -3.89
CA PRO A 57 11.26 7.87 -3.47
C PRO A 57 11.20 9.40 -3.42
N ASP A 58 10.30 10.03 -4.19
CA ASP A 58 10.08 11.48 -4.15
C ASP A 58 9.02 11.91 -3.13
N GLY A 59 8.36 10.97 -2.45
CA GLY A 59 7.29 11.23 -1.49
C GLY A 59 5.98 11.71 -2.11
N GLN A 60 5.86 11.76 -3.44
CA GLN A 60 4.67 12.34 -4.10
C GLN A 60 3.53 11.32 -4.28
N ASN A 61 3.86 10.04 -4.18
CA ASN A 61 2.93 8.93 -4.32
C ASN A 61 3.15 7.90 -3.21
N PHE A 62 2.10 7.18 -2.84
CA PHE A 62 2.22 6.02 -1.95
C PHE A 62 1.14 4.98 -2.22
N VAL A 63 1.44 3.74 -1.83
CA VAL A 63 0.50 2.62 -1.86
C VAL A 63 0.19 2.18 -0.43
N TYR A 64 -1.07 1.88 -0.14
CA TYR A 64 -1.51 1.25 1.11
C TYR A 64 -2.50 0.12 0.81
N ALA A 65 -2.87 -0.66 1.83
CA ALA A 65 -3.89 -1.68 1.67
C ALA A 65 -4.91 -1.72 2.80
N LYS A 66 -6.18 -1.93 2.43
CA LYS A 66 -7.28 -2.24 3.35
C LYS A 66 -7.65 -3.70 3.29
N LEU A 67 -8.01 -4.27 4.44
CA LEU A 67 -8.64 -5.57 4.52
C LEU A 67 -10.13 -5.42 4.26
N VAL A 68 -10.59 -5.94 3.13
CA VAL A 68 -12.01 -5.96 2.75
C VAL A 68 -12.40 -7.41 2.52
N GLY A 69 -13.22 -7.96 3.43
CA GLY A 69 -13.41 -9.41 3.52
C GLY A 69 -12.09 -10.10 3.89
N SER A 70 -11.63 -11.02 3.05
CA SER A 70 -10.33 -11.68 3.18
C SER A 70 -9.23 -11.06 2.32
N ALA A 71 -9.56 -10.12 1.44
CA ALA A 71 -8.65 -9.54 0.46
C ALA A 71 -7.96 -8.29 1.00
N ARG A 72 -6.66 -8.14 0.67
CA ARG A 72 -5.89 -6.92 0.95
C ARG A 72 -5.95 -6.01 -0.28
N GLN A 73 -6.99 -5.20 -0.37
CA GLN A 73 -7.21 -4.32 -1.51
C GLN A 73 -6.17 -3.20 -1.52
N ALA A 74 -5.45 -3.07 -2.63
CA ALA A 74 -4.43 -2.05 -2.84
C ALA A 74 -5.05 -0.72 -3.29
N TYR A 75 -4.50 0.37 -2.77
CA TYR A 75 -4.87 1.74 -3.14
C TYR A 75 -3.61 2.56 -3.38
N LEU A 76 -3.62 3.33 -4.47
CA LEU A 76 -2.62 4.33 -4.80
C LEU A 76 -3.16 5.71 -4.45
N VAL A 77 -2.33 6.53 -3.82
CA VAL A 77 -2.57 7.96 -3.68
C VAL A 77 -1.46 8.69 -4.39
N GLN A 78 -1.84 9.62 -5.26
CA GLN A 78 -0.95 10.54 -5.95
C GLN A 78 -1.09 11.93 -5.32
N ALA A 79 -0.29 12.91 -5.76
CA ALA A 79 -0.35 14.29 -5.27
C ALA A 79 -1.74 14.96 -5.29
N SER A 80 -2.72 14.42 -6.01
CA SER A 80 -4.14 14.83 -5.96
C SER A 80 -4.85 14.47 -4.65
N GLY A 81 -4.20 13.71 -3.75
CA GLY A 81 -4.66 13.35 -2.41
C GLY A 81 -5.81 12.33 -2.37
N THR A 82 -6.41 11.99 -3.52
CA THR A 82 -7.54 11.06 -3.58
C THR A 82 -7.04 9.62 -3.80
N PRO A 83 -7.40 8.66 -2.93
CA PRO A 83 -7.09 7.26 -3.15
C PRO A 83 -7.83 6.66 -4.35
N VAL A 84 -7.10 5.89 -5.15
CA VAL A 84 -7.61 5.11 -6.27
C VAL A 84 -7.29 3.64 -6.04
N GLN A 85 -8.30 2.77 -6.11
CA GLN A 85 -8.09 1.33 -6.00
C GLN A 85 -7.32 0.79 -7.21
N ILE A 86 -6.33 -0.06 -6.95
CA ILE A 86 -5.55 -0.75 -7.99
C ILE A 86 -6.19 -2.12 -8.22
N ALA A 87 -7.17 -2.19 -9.13
CA ALA A 87 -8.01 -3.37 -9.33
C ALA A 87 -7.23 -4.59 -9.85
N ASP A 88 -6.12 -4.37 -10.56
CA ASP A 88 -5.27 -5.42 -11.11
C ASP A 88 -4.44 -6.14 -10.03
N ILE A 89 -4.44 -5.63 -8.80
CA ILE A 89 -3.85 -6.26 -7.61
C ILE A 89 -4.98 -6.81 -6.72
N PRO A 90 -5.44 -8.06 -6.94
CA PRO A 90 -6.59 -8.63 -6.23
C PRO A 90 -6.37 -8.76 -4.71
N SER A 91 -5.15 -9.11 -4.29
CA SER A 91 -4.74 -9.06 -2.89
C SER A 91 -3.27 -8.75 -2.77
N LEU A 92 -2.92 -7.64 -2.13
CA LEU A 92 -1.56 -7.14 -2.02
C LEU A 92 -0.79 -7.82 -0.87
N ASN A 93 0.40 -8.33 -1.18
CA ASN A 93 1.29 -8.90 -0.18
C ASN A 93 2.49 -7.99 0.11
N GLN A 94 3.08 -7.42 -0.95
CA GLN A 94 4.30 -6.61 -0.84
C GLN A 94 4.34 -5.57 -1.97
N VAL A 95 4.90 -4.40 -1.68
CA VAL A 95 5.17 -3.33 -2.66
C VAL A 95 6.63 -2.91 -2.55
N TYR A 96 7.24 -2.61 -3.69
CA TYR A 96 8.54 -1.97 -3.75
C TYR A 96 8.57 -0.93 -4.87
N TRP A 97 8.84 0.33 -4.54
CA TRP A 97 9.02 1.38 -5.55
C TRP A 97 10.39 1.26 -6.21
N LEU A 98 10.37 1.16 -7.54
CA LEU A 98 11.57 1.17 -8.38
C LEU A 98 12.08 2.60 -8.63
N ASP A 99 11.14 3.53 -8.77
CA ASP A 99 11.38 4.96 -8.94
C ASP A 99 10.14 5.76 -8.53
N ASN A 100 10.08 7.05 -8.86
CA ASN A 100 9.00 7.96 -8.49
C ASN A 100 7.61 7.58 -9.02
N MET A 101 7.53 6.75 -10.07
CA MET A 101 6.27 6.39 -10.72
C MET A 101 6.07 4.88 -10.88
N ARG A 102 7.10 4.06 -10.71
CA ARG A 102 7.00 2.62 -10.96
C ARG A 102 7.24 1.85 -9.68
N PHE A 103 6.44 0.82 -9.46
CA PHE A 103 6.63 -0.11 -8.36
C PHE A 103 6.31 -1.54 -8.78
N ILE A 104 6.93 -2.49 -8.10
CA ILE A 104 6.60 -3.91 -8.18
C ILE A 104 5.63 -4.24 -7.05
N ALA A 105 4.57 -4.97 -7.37
CA ALA A 105 3.65 -5.53 -6.40
C ALA A 105 3.65 -7.06 -6.46
N ALA A 106 3.76 -7.69 -5.29
CA ALA A 106 3.41 -9.10 -5.15
C ALA A 106 1.93 -9.22 -4.82
N SER A 107 1.22 -9.99 -5.63
CA SER A 107 -0.21 -10.22 -5.46
C SER A 107 -0.56 -11.71 -5.37
N THR A 108 -1.63 -12.02 -4.66
CA THR A 108 -2.26 -13.34 -4.64
C THR A 108 -3.69 -13.26 -5.12
N SER A 109 -4.09 -14.28 -5.87
CA SER A 109 -5.44 -14.47 -6.38
C SER A 109 -5.81 -15.96 -6.33
N ASP A 110 -7.04 -16.29 -6.75
CA ASP A 110 -7.48 -17.68 -6.84
C ASP A 110 -6.67 -18.53 -7.84
N SER A 111 -6.01 -17.89 -8.81
CA SER A 111 -5.16 -18.58 -9.80
C SER A 111 -3.72 -18.76 -9.34
N GLY A 112 -3.34 -18.18 -8.20
CA GLY A 112 -1.99 -18.22 -7.67
C GLY A 112 -1.39 -16.82 -7.45
N GLY A 113 -0.06 -16.77 -7.45
CA GLY A 113 0.71 -15.58 -7.12
C GLY A 113 1.22 -14.88 -8.38
N SER A 114 1.32 -13.56 -8.31
CA SER A 114 1.85 -12.74 -9.41
C SER A 114 2.83 -11.69 -8.90
N LEU A 115 3.84 -11.38 -9.72
CA LEU A 115 4.63 -10.16 -9.61
C LEU A 115 4.20 -9.22 -10.75
N LEU A 116 3.76 -8.03 -10.37
CA LEU A 116 3.19 -7.03 -11.26
C LEU A 116 4.07 -5.78 -11.25
N LEU A 117 4.32 -5.21 -12.43
CA LEU A 117 4.91 -3.89 -12.61
C LEU A 117 3.78 -2.89 -12.81
N GLU A 118 3.68 -1.95 -11.90
CA GLU A 118 2.66 -0.91 -11.91
C GLU A 118 3.26 0.43 -12.32
N THR A 119 2.46 1.20 -13.05
CA THR A 119 2.77 2.60 -13.39
C THR A 119 1.45 3.36 -13.43
N PRO A 120 1.24 4.37 -12.57
CA PRO A 120 0.00 5.13 -12.53
C PRO A 120 -0.41 5.65 -13.92
N GLY A 121 -1.64 5.35 -14.32
CA GLY A 121 -2.19 5.76 -15.63
C GLY A 121 -1.76 4.90 -16.82
N SER A 122 -1.03 3.80 -16.60
CA SER A 122 -0.67 2.82 -17.64
C SER A 122 -1.31 1.45 -17.34
N SER A 123 -1.28 0.55 -18.31
CA SER A 123 -1.69 -0.83 -18.08
C SER A 123 -0.67 -1.58 -17.23
N THR A 124 -1.16 -2.43 -16.33
CA THR A 124 -0.35 -3.32 -15.49
C THR A 124 0.50 -4.27 -16.33
N GLY A 125 1.80 -4.29 -16.05
CA GLY A 125 2.74 -5.26 -16.63
C GLY A 125 2.83 -6.51 -15.76
N VAL A 126 2.74 -7.70 -16.34
CA VAL A 126 2.99 -8.95 -15.61
C VAL A 126 4.48 -9.31 -15.74
N ILE A 127 5.19 -9.34 -14.61
CA ILE A 127 6.58 -9.80 -14.56
C ILE A 127 6.62 -11.33 -14.47
N TYR A 128 5.78 -11.90 -13.62
CA TYR A 128 5.78 -13.33 -13.32
C TYR A 128 4.43 -13.79 -12.78
N ASN A 129 4.06 -15.04 -13.10
CA ASN A 129 2.90 -15.74 -12.55
C ASN A 129 3.34 -17.12 -12.07
N ASP A 130 2.94 -17.48 -10.85
CA ASP A 130 3.09 -18.82 -10.28
C ASP A 130 1.72 -19.48 -10.16
N ALA A 131 1.48 -20.49 -10.99
CA ALA A 131 0.28 -21.29 -10.91
C ALA A 131 0.35 -22.20 -9.68
N GLY A 132 -0.49 -21.94 -8.68
CA GLY A 132 -0.63 -22.82 -7.52
C GLY A 132 0.12 -22.40 -6.25
N SER A 133 0.52 -21.13 -6.13
CA SER A 133 0.95 -20.59 -4.84
C SER A 133 -0.12 -20.88 -3.78
N ARG A 134 0.24 -21.62 -2.72
CA ARG A 134 -0.73 -22.04 -1.70
C ARG A 134 -1.19 -20.84 -0.87
N PRO A 135 -2.49 -20.78 -0.48
CA PRO A 135 -2.95 -19.83 0.52
C PRO A 135 -2.07 -19.91 1.77
N GLY A 136 -1.46 -18.79 2.17
CA GLY A 136 -0.56 -18.70 3.33
C GLY A 136 0.94 -18.63 3.03
N PHE A 137 1.38 -18.85 1.79
CA PHE A 137 2.77 -18.65 1.36
C PHE A 137 2.81 -17.65 0.19
N PRO A 138 2.76 -16.34 0.46
CA PRO A 138 2.79 -15.34 -0.61
C PRO A 138 4.12 -15.42 -1.36
N LEU A 139 4.08 -15.15 -2.67
CA LEU A 139 5.29 -14.81 -3.41
C LEU A 139 5.89 -13.57 -2.73
N MET A 140 7.13 -13.73 -2.26
CA MET A 140 7.93 -12.65 -1.70
C MET A 140 9.07 -12.39 -2.68
N PHE A 141 9.45 -11.13 -2.83
CA PHE A 141 10.63 -10.77 -3.60
C PHE A 141 11.48 -9.79 -2.80
N ASP A 142 12.79 -9.85 -3.00
CA ASP A 142 13.72 -8.90 -2.42
C ASP A 142 14.39 -8.14 -3.57
N VAL A 143 14.62 -6.85 -3.36
CA VAL A 143 15.30 -5.97 -4.32
C VAL A 143 16.65 -5.50 -3.76
N SER A 144 17.16 -6.18 -2.73
CA SER A 144 18.46 -5.91 -2.12
C SER A 144 19.62 -6.22 -3.09
N GLY A 145 19.90 -5.29 -4.00
CA GLY A 145 21.19 -5.15 -4.64
C GLY A 145 22.06 -4.20 -3.81
N HIS A 146 22.77 -4.74 -2.82
CA HIS A 146 24.01 -4.14 -2.32
C HIS A 146 25.20 -4.79 -3.04
#